data_AF-A0A0B2P7R1-F1
#
_entry.id   AF-A0A0B2P7R1-F1
#
_cell.length_a   1.000
_cell.length_b   1.000
_cell.length_c   1.000
_cell.angle_alpha   90.00
_cell.angle_beta   90.00
_cell.angle_gamma   90.00
#
_symmetry.space_group_name_H-M   'P 1'
#
loop_
_entity.id
_entity.type
_entity.pdbx_description
1 polymer ?
#
loop_
_entity_poly.entity_id
_entity_poly.type
_entity_poly.pdbx_seq_one_letter_code
_entity_poly.pdbx_strand_id
1 'polypeptide(L)'
;MEFMLEIVCDIKNNKRKPNEDLRVDDILIRGFKWSKLLDPDKKGQWWLSGDVASSTGNVEEVANRIDKDVLETQRMLQLAAAQKMNTDARRAIFCIIMSGEDYLDAFEKLLRLELPGKQDRDIMWVLVECCLQEKVFNKYYTMLASKLCEHDKNHKLTL
;
A
#
# COMPACT_ATOMS: atom_id res chain seq x y z
N MET A 1 -9.85 37.14 28.14
CA MET A 1 -8.60 36.47 28.59
C MET A 1 -8.62 36.18 30.08
N GLU A 2 -9.22 37.04 30.91
CA GLU A 2 -9.40 36.83 32.36
C GLU A 2 -10.08 35.49 32.74
N PHE A 3 -11.16 35.12 32.03
CA PHE A 3 -11.91 33.88 32.31
C PHE A 3 -11.07 32.59 32.20
N MET A 4 -10.10 32.55 31.28
CA MET A 4 -9.25 31.37 31.09
C MET A 4 -8.19 31.26 32.20
N LEU A 5 -7.68 32.40 32.68
CA LEU A 5 -6.73 32.44 33.80
C LEU A 5 -7.41 32.09 35.12
N GLU A 6 -8.67 32.52 35.30
CA GLU A 6 -9.49 32.18 36.46
C GLU A 6 -9.75 30.66 36.54
N ILE A 7 -10.09 30.03 35.42
CA ILE A 7 -10.27 28.57 35.34
C ILE A 7 -8.98 27.81 35.69
N VAL A 8 -7.83 28.25 35.18
CA VAL A 8 -6.54 27.60 35.48
C VAL A 8 -6.17 27.74 36.96
N CYS A 9 -6.44 28.90 37.57
CA CYS A 9 -6.25 29.11 39.00
C CYS A 9 -7.18 28.23 39.85
N ASP A 10 -8.44 28.08 39.47
CA ASP A 10 -9.41 27.24 40.19
C ASP A 10 -9.09 25.74 40.11
N ILE A 11 -8.55 25.28 38.98
CA ILE A 11 -8.05 23.90 38.81
C ILE A 11 -6.83 23.68 39.71
N LYS A 12 -5.87 24.61 39.70
CA LYS A 12 -4.61 24.49 40.45
C LYS A 12 -4.83 24.53 41.97
N ASN A 13 -5.88 25.19 42.44
CA ASN A 13 -6.23 25.29 43.85
C ASN A 13 -7.29 24.27 44.32
N ASN A 14 -7.61 23.27 43.49
CA ASN A 14 -8.55 22.17 43.78
C ASN A 14 -9.92 22.65 44.31
N LYS A 15 -10.40 23.79 43.78
CA LYS A 15 -11.69 24.38 44.18
C LYS A 15 -12.87 23.90 43.34
N ARG A 16 -12.63 23.23 42.21
CA ARG A 16 -13.69 22.57 41.43
C ARG A 16 -14.01 21.21 42.04
N LYS A 17 -15.22 21.08 42.61
CA LYS A 17 -15.80 19.77 42.90
C LYS A 17 -15.99 19.02 41.56
N PRO A 18 -15.66 17.72 41.48
CA PRO A 18 -15.87 16.92 40.28
C PRO A 18 -17.36 16.61 40.19
N ASN A 19 -18.14 17.57 39.70
CA ASN A 19 -19.53 17.36 39.34
C ASN A 19 -19.71 17.94 37.94
N GLU A 20 -19.38 17.10 36.98
CA GLU A 20 -20.25 16.74 35.88
C GLU A 20 -19.64 15.46 35.28
N ASP A 21 -20.43 14.39 35.31
CA ASP A 21 -20.11 13.10 34.71
C ASP A 21 -19.68 13.33 33.24
N LEU A 22 -18.38 13.45 33.00
CA LEU A 22 -17.79 13.21 31.68
C LEU A 22 -17.86 11.70 31.41
N ARG A 23 -19.09 11.18 31.33
CA ARG A 23 -19.37 9.80 30.94
C ARG A 23 -18.93 9.67 29.49
N VAL A 24 -17.77 9.03 29.31
CA VAL A 24 -17.20 8.64 28.01
C VAL A 24 -18.23 7.91 27.15
N ASP A 25 -19.24 7.30 27.78
CA ASP A 25 -20.35 6.59 27.16
C ASP A 25 -21.16 7.41 26.15
N ASP A 26 -21.25 8.73 26.31
CA ASP A 26 -22.05 9.59 25.43
C ASP A 26 -21.24 10.19 24.27
N ILE A 27 -19.92 9.94 24.22
CA ILE A 27 -19.05 10.40 23.15
C ILE A 27 -19.28 9.54 21.90
N LEU A 28 -19.74 10.17 20.83
CA LEU A 28 -19.98 9.52 19.54
C LEU A 28 -18.69 9.54 18.69
N ILE A 29 -18.05 8.39 18.50
CA ILE A 29 -16.91 8.26 17.57
C ILE A 29 -17.48 8.02 16.18
N ARG A 30 -17.33 9.01 15.28
CA ARG A 30 -17.89 8.97 13.90
C ARG A 30 -19.39 8.63 13.87
N GLY A 31 -20.15 9.09 14.86
CA GLY A 31 -21.60 8.85 14.95
C GLY A 31 -21.99 7.56 15.69
N PHE A 32 -21.05 6.80 16.25
CA PHE A 32 -21.32 5.57 16.99
C PHE A 32 -21.14 5.74 18.50
N LYS A 33 -22.06 5.18 19.28
CA LYS A 33 -21.97 5.12 20.74
C LYS A 33 -20.88 4.14 21.18
N TRP A 34 -20.11 4.52 22.21
CA TRP A 34 -18.98 3.75 22.73
C TRP A 34 -19.37 2.30 23.08
N SER A 35 -20.54 2.11 23.70
CA SER A 35 -21.07 0.77 24.05
C SER A 35 -21.17 -0.20 22.87
N LYS A 36 -21.44 0.29 21.65
CA LYS A 36 -21.60 -0.55 20.45
C LYS A 36 -20.26 -1.10 19.93
N LEU A 37 -19.14 -0.53 20.36
CA LEU A 37 -17.79 -0.98 20.02
C LEU A 37 -17.26 -2.07 20.98
N LEU A 38 -17.75 -2.14 22.22
CA LEU A 38 -17.28 -3.14 23.20
C LEU A 38 -18.09 -4.43 23.20
N ASP A 39 -19.18 -4.51 22.44
CA ASP A 39 -19.99 -5.72 22.35
C ASP A 39 -19.12 -6.93 21.94
N PRO A 40 -18.75 -7.84 22.87
CA PRO A 40 -17.79 -8.92 22.60
C PRO A 40 -18.38 -10.02 21.69
N ASP A 41 -19.71 -10.05 21.59
CA ASP A 41 -20.48 -10.98 20.76
C ASP A 41 -20.54 -10.56 19.29
N LYS A 42 -20.22 -9.30 18.95
CA LYS A 42 -20.26 -8.78 17.57
C LYS A 42 -18.86 -8.78 16.94
N LYS A 43 -18.32 -9.96 16.70
CA LYS A 43 -17.06 -10.14 15.96
C LYS A 43 -17.32 -10.06 14.45
N GLY A 44 -16.50 -9.31 13.70
CA GLY A 44 -16.55 -9.28 12.23
C GLY A 44 -17.21 -8.04 11.60
N GLN A 45 -16.93 -6.84 12.10
CA GLN A 45 -17.39 -5.58 11.52
C GLN A 45 -16.40 -5.04 10.46
N TRP A 46 -16.28 -5.71 9.30
CA TRP A 46 -15.27 -5.38 8.27
C TRP A 46 -15.74 -4.38 7.21
N TRP A 47 -16.89 -3.77 7.46
CA TRP A 47 -17.32 -2.52 6.86
C TRP A 47 -17.55 -1.55 8.08
N LEU A 48 -18.40 -0.53 8.14
CA LEU A 48 -19.79 -0.79 7.88
C LEU A 48 -20.41 0.02 6.74
N SER A 49 -19.78 -0.06 5.57
CA SER A 49 -20.39 0.09 4.23
C SER A 49 -21.45 -0.99 3.92
N GLY A 50 -22.67 -0.78 4.43
CA GLY A 50 -23.96 -1.19 3.84
C GLY A 50 -24.36 -2.68 3.81
N ASP A 51 -25.62 -2.93 4.15
CA ASP A 51 -26.39 -4.16 3.91
C ASP A 51 -26.14 -4.81 2.54
N VAL A 52 -25.14 -5.69 2.46
CA VAL A 52 -25.21 -6.81 1.55
C VAL A 52 -25.54 -7.99 2.44
N ALA A 53 -26.78 -8.47 2.33
CA ALA A 53 -27.18 -9.75 2.85
C ALA A 53 -26.05 -10.74 2.55
N SER A 54 -25.44 -11.23 3.62
CA SER A 54 -24.36 -12.20 3.60
C SER A 54 -24.78 -13.37 2.72
N SER A 55 -24.41 -13.32 1.44
CA SER A 55 -24.21 -14.50 0.64
C SER A 55 -22.97 -15.14 1.24
N THR A 56 -23.18 -16.02 2.21
CA THR A 56 -22.19 -16.91 2.83
C THR A 56 -21.52 -17.88 1.84
N GLY A 57 -21.62 -17.63 0.53
CA GLY A 57 -20.82 -18.27 -0.50
C GLY A 57 -19.61 -17.41 -0.80
N ASN A 58 -18.42 -18.01 -0.61
CA ASN A 58 -17.13 -17.63 -1.22
C ASN A 58 -16.04 -17.07 -0.29
N VAL A 59 -16.17 -17.11 1.04
CA VAL A 59 -15.05 -16.75 1.95
C VAL A 59 -13.85 -17.68 1.72
N GLU A 60 -14.08 -18.99 1.63
CA GLU A 60 -13.03 -19.97 1.28
C GLU A 60 -12.42 -19.71 -0.10
N GLU A 61 -13.22 -19.30 -1.09
CA GLU A 61 -12.72 -19.05 -2.44
C GLU A 61 -11.83 -17.80 -2.48
N VAL A 62 -12.21 -16.75 -1.75
CA VAL A 62 -11.41 -15.54 -1.59
C VAL A 62 -10.10 -15.84 -0.84
N ALA A 63 -10.16 -16.63 0.23
CA ALA A 63 -8.96 -17.05 0.97
C ALA A 63 -7.98 -17.83 0.07
N ASN A 64 -8.48 -18.80 -0.70
CA ASN A 64 -7.66 -19.58 -1.63
C ASN A 64 -7.03 -18.72 -2.74
N ARG A 65 -7.74 -17.69 -3.24
CA ARG A 65 -7.17 -16.74 -4.20
C ARG A 65 -6.03 -15.92 -3.58
N ILE A 66 -6.20 -15.44 -2.35
CA ILE A 66 -5.15 -14.70 -1.63
C ILE A 66 -3.92 -15.57 -1.39
N ASP A 67 -4.10 -16.81 -0.93
CA ASP A 67 -2.98 -17.74 -0.68
C ASP A 67 -2.18 -18.02 -1.97
N LYS A 68 -2.88 -18.12 -3.11
CA LYS A 68 -2.26 -18.29 -4.42
C LYS A 68 -1.45 -17.05 -4.82
N ASP A 69 -2.00 -15.86 -4.67
CA ASP A 69 -1.32 -14.60 -5.02
C ASP A 69 -0.08 -14.36 -4.14
N VAL A 70 -0.15 -14.71 -2.84
CA VAL A 70 0.99 -14.65 -1.92
C VAL A 70 2.10 -15.61 -2.38
N LEU A 71 1.73 -16.83 -2.77
CA LEU A 71 2.68 -17.83 -3.26
C LEU A 71 3.34 -17.39 -4.57
N GLU A 72 2.58 -16.79 -5.49
CA GLU A 72 3.13 -16.21 -6.73
C GLU A 72 4.09 -15.07 -6.43
N THR A 73 3.73 -14.16 -5.52
CA THR A 73 4.60 -13.06 -5.08
C THR A 73 5.90 -13.59 -4.48
N GLN A 74 5.84 -14.64 -3.66
CA GLN A 74 7.03 -15.26 -3.07
C GLN A 74 7.95 -15.87 -4.14
N ARG A 75 7.38 -16.54 -5.15
CA ARG A 75 8.15 -17.07 -6.29
C ARG A 75 8.83 -15.94 -7.07
N MET A 76 8.13 -14.84 -7.32
CA MET A 76 8.69 -13.67 -7.99
C MET A 76 9.88 -13.09 -7.24
N LEU A 77 9.80 -13.00 -5.91
CA LEU A 77 10.92 -12.53 -5.07
C LEU A 77 12.12 -13.49 -5.10
N GLN A 78 11.89 -14.81 -5.15
CA GLN A 78 12.96 -15.79 -5.30
C GLN A 78 13.66 -15.68 -6.66
N LEU A 79 12.89 -15.48 -7.73
CA LEU A 79 13.45 -15.24 -9.07
C LEU A 79 14.26 -13.94 -9.12
N ALA A 80 13.76 -12.88 -8.49
CA ALA A 80 14.49 -11.62 -8.38
C ALA A 80 15.84 -11.80 -7.68
N ALA A 81 15.87 -12.59 -6.58
CA ALA A 81 17.10 -12.91 -5.87
C ALA A 81 18.07 -13.73 -6.75
N ALA A 82 17.57 -14.69 -7.52
CA ALA A 82 18.38 -15.47 -8.46
C ALA A 82 18.99 -14.61 -9.57
N GLN A 83 18.28 -13.57 -10.02
CA GLN A 83 18.74 -12.59 -11.01
C GLN A 83 19.55 -11.43 -10.41
N LYS A 84 20.08 -11.57 -9.18
CA LYS A 84 20.94 -10.59 -8.51
C LYS A 84 20.28 -9.23 -8.26
N MET A 85 18.95 -9.20 -8.08
CA MET A 85 18.22 -8.00 -7.65
C MET A 85 18.40 -7.80 -6.14
N ASN A 86 19.55 -7.26 -5.74
CA ASN A 86 19.95 -7.19 -4.33
C ASN A 86 19.28 -6.05 -3.55
N THR A 87 18.80 -5.00 -4.22
CA THR A 87 18.14 -3.86 -3.57
C THR A 87 16.62 -4.01 -3.57
N ASP A 88 15.93 -3.43 -2.59
CA ASP A 88 14.45 -3.42 -2.58
C ASP A 88 13.88 -2.75 -3.83
N ALA A 89 14.50 -1.65 -4.27
CA ALA A 89 14.10 -0.96 -5.51
C ALA A 89 14.18 -1.88 -6.73
N ARG A 90 15.30 -2.60 -6.92
CA ARG A 90 15.46 -3.53 -8.04
C ARG A 90 14.48 -4.70 -7.99
N ARG A 91 14.21 -5.23 -6.79
CA ARG A 91 13.19 -6.28 -6.60
C ARG A 91 11.80 -5.79 -6.95
N ALA A 92 11.43 -4.59 -6.52
CA ALA A 92 10.14 -3.99 -6.83
C ALA A 92 9.98 -3.74 -8.35
N ILE A 93 10.99 -3.15 -8.99
CA ILE A 93 11.03 -2.95 -10.44
C ILE A 93 10.89 -4.30 -11.17
N PHE A 94 11.66 -5.30 -10.77
CA PHE A 94 11.61 -6.64 -11.36
C PHE A 94 10.22 -7.25 -11.29
N CYS A 95 9.60 -7.20 -10.10
CA CYS A 95 8.24 -7.69 -9.91
C CYS A 95 7.24 -6.95 -10.82
N ILE A 96 7.36 -5.63 -10.95
CA ILE A 96 6.47 -4.85 -11.83
C ILE A 96 6.64 -5.25 -13.30
N ILE A 97 7.89 -5.36 -13.77
CA ILE A 97 8.18 -5.71 -15.18
C ILE A 97 7.65 -7.11 -15.50
N MET A 98 7.85 -8.07 -14.61
CA MET A 98 7.48 -9.47 -14.86
C MET A 98 6.01 -9.79 -14.58
N SER A 99 5.33 -9.01 -13.73
CA SER A 99 3.88 -9.14 -13.48
C SER A 99 3.01 -8.23 -14.35
N GLY A 100 3.62 -7.34 -15.14
CA GLY A 100 2.90 -6.45 -16.04
C GLY A 100 2.21 -7.24 -17.16
N GLU A 101 0.93 -6.95 -17.38
CA GLU A 101 0.17 -7.56 -18.49
C GLU A 101 0.67 -7.05 -19.84
N ASP A 102 0.90 -5.73 -19.91
CA ASP A 102 1.35 -5.00 -21.08
C ASP A 102 2.46 -3.98 -20.73
N TYR A 103 3.16 -3.49 -21.74
CA TYR A 103 4.22 -2.48 -21.53
C TYR A 103 3.67 -1.16 -20.97
N LEU A 104 2.42 -0.80 -21.27
CA LEU A 104 1.78 0.41 -20.72
C LEU A 104 1.44 0.24 -19.24
N ASP A 105 0.89 -0.92 -18.87
CA ASP A 105 0.58 -1.24 -17.48
C ASP A 105 1.87 -1.25 -16.62
N ALA A 106 2.92 -1.90 -17.10
CA ALA A 106 4.22 -1.87 -16.44
C ALA A 106 4.80 -0.45 -16.34
N PHE A 107 4.70 0.34 -17.41
CA PHE A 107 5.15 1.74 -17.41
C PHE A 107 4.42 2.58 -16.34
N GLU A 108 3.09 2.50 -16.26
CA GLU A 108 2.32 3.22 -15.24
C GLU A 108 2.68 2.78 -13.82
N LYS A 109 2.82 1.47 -13.60
CA LYS A 109 3.22 0.92 -12.30
C LYS A 109 4.64 1.36 -11.90
N LEU A 110 5.57 1.45 -12.85
CA LEU A 110 6.93 1.94 -12.60
C LEU A 110 6.93 3.42 -12.19
N LEU A 111 6.12 4.25 -12.85
CA LEU A 111 6.00 5.66 -12.49
C LEU A 111 5.42 5.87 -11.08
N ARG A 112 4.51 5.00 -10.64
CA ARG A 112 3.93 5.04 -9.29
C ARG A 112 4.91 4.65 -8.17
N LEU A 113 6.05 4.04 -8.51
CA LEU A 113 7.03 3.60 -7.52
C LEU A 113 7.84 4.77 -6.92
N GLU A 114 7.78 5.97 -7.53
CA GLU A 114 8.41 7.22 -7.07
C GLU A 114 9.84 7.02 -6.54
N LEU A 115 10.71 6.45 -7.38
CA LEU A 115 12.08 6.17 -6.97
C LEU A 115 12.90 7.47 -6.80
N PRO A 116 13.70 7.59 -5.73
CA PRO A 116 14.57 8.74 -5.54
C PRO A 116 15.62 8.79 -6.64
N GLY A 117 15.83 9.95 -7.27
CA GLY A 117 16.41 10.09 -8.62
C GLY A 117 17.72 9.36 -8.99
N LYS A 118 18.53 8.86 -8.04
CA LYS A 118 19.65 7.95 -8.37
C LYS A 118 19.19 6.51 -8.63
N GLN A 119 18.15 6.05 -7.94
CA GLN A 119 17.55 4.71 -8.08
C GLN A 119 16.67 4.60 -9.31
N ASP A 120 16.18 5.72 -9.85
CA ASP A 120 15.42 5.76 -11.11
C ASP A 120 16.20 5.11 -12.28
N ARG A 121 17.54 5.26 -12.27
CA ARG A 121 18.43 4.59 -13.22
C ARG A 121 18.37 3.07 -13.12
N ASP A 122 18.09 2.51 -11.95
CA ASP A 122 17.97 1.06 -11.78
C ASP A 122 16.82 0.50 -12.63
N ILE A 123 15.81 1.30 -13.01
CA ILE A 123 14.73 0.85 -13.90
C ILE A 123 15.31 0.34 -15.23
N MET A 124 16.17 1.14 -15.86
CA MET A 124 16.79 0.78 -17.14
C MET A 124 17.74 -0.41 -17.00
N TRP A 125 18.51 -0.46 -15.90
CA TRP A 125 19.40 -1.59 -15.62
C TRP A 125 18.64 -2.91 -15.46
N VAL A 126 17.58 -2.91 -14.66
CA VAL A 126 16.75 -4.11 -14.44
C VAL A 126 16.07 -4.52 -15.73
N LEU A 127 15.54 -3.57 -16.51
CA LEU A 127 14.91 -3.86 -17.81
C LEU A 127 15.87 -4.58 -18.77
N VAL A 128 17.10 -4.09 -18.89
CA VAL A 128 18.12 -4.70 -19.75
C VAL A 128 18.53 -6.08 -19.21
N GLU A 129 18.76 -6.20 -17.90
CA GLU A 129 19.12 -7.49 -17.30
C GLU A 129 18.02 -8.54 -17.55
N CYS A 130 16.76 -8.19 -17.34
CA CYS A 130 15.62 -9.06 -17.65
C CYS A 130 15.61 -9.47 -19.14
N CYS A 131 15.84 -8.52 -20.05
CA CYS A 131 15.91 -8.79 -21.48
C CYS A 131 17.05 -9.74 -21.86
N LEU A 132 18.20 -9.66 -21.16
CA LEU A 132 19.37 -10.51 -21.40
C LEU A 132 19.20 -11.94 -20.85
N GLN A 133 18.42 -12.11 -19.78
CA GLN A 133 18.14 -13.42 -19.20
C GLN A 133 17.06 -14.19 -19.97
N GLU A 134 16.30 -13.52 -20.84
CA GLU A 134 15.24 -14.15 -21.61
C GLU A 134 15.80 -15.06 -22.72
N LYS A 135 15.21 -16.25 -22.89
CA LYS A 135 15.70 -17.22 -23.89
C LYS A 135 15.44 -16.78 -25.32
N VAL A 136 14.32 -16.11 -25.53
CA VAL A 136 13.86 -15.60 -26.84
C VAL A 136 13.52 -14.14 -26.66
N PHE A 137 14.09 -13.30 -27.52
CA PHE A 137 13.86 -11.86 -27.45
C PHE A 137 12.37 -11.51 -27.50
N ASN A 138 11.91 -10.79 -26.49
CA ASN A 138 10.54 -10.29 -26.38
C ASN A 138 10.49 -8.78 -26.73
N LYS A 139 9.65 -8.41 -27.70
CA LYS A 139 9.45 -7.02 -28.14
C LYS A 139 8.91 -6.12 -27.01
N TYR A 140 8.25 -6.69 -26.01
CA TYR A 140 7.77 -5.98 -24.81
C TYR A 140 8.83 -5.05 -24.22
N TYR A 141 10.08 -5.53 -24.05
CA TYR A 141 11.15 -4.73 -23.43
C TYR A 141 11.53 -3.50 -24.27
N THR A 142 11.51 -3.61 -25.59
CA THR A 142 11.79 -2.47 -26.48
C THR A 142 10.72 -1.40 -26.42
N MET A 143 9.45 -1.82 -26.39
CA MET A 143 8.33 -0.88 -26.30
C MET A 143 8.34 -0.14 -24.95
N LEU A 144 8.61 -0.87 -23.86
CA LEU A 144 8.74 -0.30 -22.52
C LEU A 144 9.92 0.68 -22.44
N ALA A 145 11.11 0.29 -22.93
CA ALA A 145 12.30 1.14 -22.93
C ALA A 145 12.09 2.42 -23.76
N SER A 146 11.49 2.32 -24.95
CA SER A 146 11.16 3.48 -25.78
C SER A 146 10.26 4.45 -25.02
N LYS A 147 9.24 3.93 -24.34
CA LYS A 147 8.28 4.75 -23.59
C LYS A 147 8.93 5.44 -22.38
N LEU A 148 9.82 4.76 -21.68
CA LEU A 148 10.59 5.33 -20.57
C LEU A 148 11.54 6.44 -21.03
N CYS A 149 12.21 6.26 -22.18
CA CYS A 149 13.10 7.26 -22.77
C CYS A 149 12.37 8.49 -23.32
N GLU A 150 11.12 8.34 -23.76
CA GLU A 150 10.25 9.47 -24.14
C GLU A 150 9.82 10.29 -22.93
N HIS A 151 9.59 9.63 -21.80
CA HIS A 151 9.10 10.27 -20.57
C HIS A 151 10.18 11.07 -19.84
N ASP A 152 11.37 10.49 -19.62
CA ASP A 152 12.49 11.18 -18.97
C ASP A 152 13.79 11.06 -19.78
N LYS A 153 14.46 12.20 -19.94
CA LYS A 153 15.80 12.30 -20.54
C LYS A 153 16.84 11.54 -19.72
N ASN A 154 16.68 11.40 -18.41
CA ASN A 154 17.59 10.61 -17.57
C ASN A 154 17.60 9.13 -17.96
N HIS A 155 16.45 8.55 -18.31
CA HIS A 155 16.36 7.20 -18.84
C HIS A 155 17.11 7.06 -20.16
N LYS A 156 16.96 8.05 -21.05
CA LYS A 156 17.69 8.10 -22.32
C LYS A 156 19.21 8.21 -22.16
N LEU A 157 19.69 8.86 -21.10
CA LEU A 157 21.13 8.96 -20.79
C LEU A 157 21.69 7.69 -20.14
N THR A 158 20.82 6.86 -19.55
CA THR A 158 21.22 5.65 -18.81
C THR A 158 21.27 4.42 -19.72
N LEU A 159 20.40 4.37 -20.73
CA LEU A 159 20.39 3.34 -21.78
C LEU A 159 21.58 3.51 -22.74
#